data_AF-A0A356U142-F1
#
_entry.id   AF-A0A356U142-F1
#
_cell.length_a   1.000
_cell.length_b   1.000
_cell.length_c   1.000
_cell.angle_alpha   90.00
_cell.angle_beta   90.00
_cell.angle_gamma   90.00
#
_symmetry.space_group_name_H-M   'P 1'
#
loop_
_entity.id
_entity.type
_entity.pdbx_description
1 polymer ?
#
loop_
_entity_poly.entity_id
_entity_poly.type
_entity_poly.pdbx_seq_one_letter_code
_entity_poly.pdbx_strand_id
1 'polypeptide(L)' 'MEVSSGQVFKTFLQLGCTSFGGPVAHLGFFRRAFVEDKKWVSDDQYAALLALCQFLPGPASSQMGMAIGHHLAGTRGMLA' A
#
# COMPACT_ATOMS: atom_id res chain seq x y z
N MET A 1 -16.48 3.20 1.06
CA MET A 1 -16.02 4.54 0.65
C MET A 1 -15.17 4.34 -0.58
N GLU A 2 -15.56 4.85 -1.74
CA GLU A 2 -14.75 4.71 -2.95
C GLU A 2 -13.57 5.68 -2.88
N VAL A 3 -12.35 5.13 -2.80
CA VAL A 3 -11.12 5.93 -2.82
C VAL A 3 -10.78 6.20 -4.29
N SER A 4 -10.57 7.46 -4.64
CA SER A 4 -10.22 7.80 -6.03
C SER A 4 -8.74 7.53 -6.32
N SER A 5 -8.40 7.16 -7.56
CA SER A 5 -7.01 6.91 -7.96
C SER A 5 -6.09 8.11 -7.73
N GLY A 6 -6.60 9.34 -7.82
CA GLY A 6 -5.82 10.55 -7.50
C GLY A 6 -5.47 10.67 -6.02
N GLN A 7 -6.34 10.20 -5.12
CA GLN A 7 -6.03 10.12 -3.69
C GLN A 7 -4.99 9.05 -3.38
N VAL A 8 -5.05 7.91 -4.08
CA VAL A 8 -4.04 6.85 -4.02
C VAL A 8 -2.69 7.38 -4.49
N PHE A 9 -2.62 7.95 -5.69
CA PHE A 9 -1.42 8.55 -6.28
C PHE A 9 -0.77 9.57 -5.34
N LYS A 10 -1.56 10.54 -4.84
CA LYS A 10 -1.04 11.58 -3.93
C LYS A 10 -0.45 10.98 -2.65
N THR A 11 -1.05 9.91 -2.14
CA THR A 11 -0.57 9.23 -0.93
C THR A 11 0.73 8.49 -1.21
N PHE A 12 0.81 7.71 -2.29
CA PHE A 12 2.05 7.02 -2.66
C PHE A 12 3.17 7.98 -3.03
N LEU A 13 2.87 9.10 -3.69
CA LEU A 13 3.85 10.16 -3.97
C LEU A 13 4.43 10.74 -2.68
N GLN A 14 3.57 11.08 -1.70
CA GLN A 14 4.02 11.56 -0.40
C GLN A 14 4.89 10.51 0.32
N LEU A 15 4.45 9.25 0.35
CA LEU A 15 5.20 8.17 0.96
C LEU A 15 6.53 7.94 0.26
N GLY A 16 6.59 7.96 -1.07
CA GLY A 16 7.83 7.85 -1.84
C GLY A 16 8.84 8.96 -1.54
N CYS A 17 8.36 10.17 -1.23
CA CYS A 17 9.22 11.29 -0.83
C CYS A 17 9.64 11.27 0.65
N THR A 18 9.01 10.46 1.51
CA THR A 18 9.18 10.54 2.98
C THR A 18 9.57 9.21 3.64
N SER A 19 9.39 8.08 2.96
CA SER A 19 9.59 6.74 3.50
C SER A 19 10.98 6.20 3.12
N PHE A 20 11.95 6.38 4.02
CA PHE A 20 13.30 5.81 3.90
C PHE A 20 13.55 4.76 4.99
N GLY A 21 14.46 3.79 4.77
CA GLY A 21 14.83 2.80 5.80
C GLY A 21 14.68 1.32 5.41
N GLY A 22 14.46 1.02 4.13
CA GLY A 22 14.46 -0.35 3.61
C GLY A 22 13.08 -1.05 3.64
N PRO A 23 12.99 -2.30 3.15
CA PRO A 23 11.70 -2.94 2.84
C PRO A 23 10.75 -3.08 4.05
N VAL A 24 11.28 -3.44 5.22
CA VAL A 24 10.48 -3.57 6.45
C VAL A 24 9.92 -2.22 6.90
N ALA A 25 10.70 -1.14 6.76
CA ALA A 25 10.24 0.20 7.07
C ALA A 25 9.08 0.62 6.15
N HIS A 26 9.16 0.30 4.85
CA HIS A 26 8.09 0.60 3.89
C HIS A 26 6.78 -0.09 4.26
N LEU A 27 6.82 -1.36 4.70
CA LEU A 27 5.63 -2.05 5.21
C LEU A 27 5.09 -1.39 6.49
N GLY A 28 5.94 -0.86 7.37
CA GLY A 28 5.51 -0.07 8.51
C GLY A 28 4.81 1.22 8.09
N PHE A 29 5.39 1.97 7.16
CA PHE A 29 4.82 3.22 6.64
C PHE A 29 3.48 2.99 5.94
N PHE A 30 3.34 1.92 5.17
CA PHE A 30 2.08 1.57 4.52
C PHE A 30 0.99 1.21 5.54
N ARG A 31 1.30 0.42 6.56
CA ARG A 31 0.33 0.11 7.62
C ARG A 31 -0.12 1.40 8.32
N ARG A 32 0.84 2.25 8.70
CA ARG A 32 0.53 3.53 9.35
C ARG A 32 -0.38 4.41 8.48
N ALA A 33 -0.03 4.59 7.21
CA ALA A 33 -0.77 5.48 6.33
C ALA A 33 -2.16 4.94 5.93
N PHE A 34 -2.25 3.68 5.52
CA PHE A 34 -3.47 3.12 4.91
C PHE A 34 -4.41 2.47 5.93
N VAL A 35 -3.88 1.93 7.04
CA VAL A 35 -4.68 1.29 8.10
C VAL A 35 -4.98 2.26 9.23
N GLU A 36 -3.95 2.88 9.82
CA GLU A 36 -4.14 3.69 11.04
C GLU A 36 -4.67 5.10 10.74
N ASP A 37 -3.97 5.85 9.89
CA ASP A 37 -4.26 7.27 9.66
C ASP A 37 -5.48 7.47 8.75
N LYS A 38 -5.52 6.78 7.60
CA LYS A 38 -6.59 6.94 6.60
C LYS A 38 -7.75 5.97 6.79
N LYS A 39 -7.50 4.81 7.42
CA LYS A 39 -8.49 3.74 7.61
C LYS A 39 -9.16 3.31 6.31
N TRP A 40 -8.38 3.29 5.22
CA TRP A 40 -8.84 2.83 3.90
C TRP A 40 -8.72 1.31 3.75
N VAL A 41 -7.80 0.70 4.49
CA VAL A 41 -7.56 -0.74 4.53
C VAL A 41 -7.72 -1.20 5.98
N SER A 42 -8.40 -2.33 6.22
CA SER A 42 -8.46 -2.90 7.57
C SER A 42 -7.19 -3.67 7.92
N ASP A 43 -6.94 -3.94 9.20
CA ASP A 43 -5.80 -4.77 9.62
C ASP A 43 -5.82 -6.16 8.96
N ASP A 44 -6.99 -6.81 8.88
CA ASP A 44 -7.13 -8.12 8.24
C ASP A 44 -6.82 -8.07 6.74
N GLN A 45 -7.29 -7.03 6.05
CA GLN A 45 -6.98 -6.83 4.62
C GLN A 45 -5.49 -6.60 4.42
N TYR A 46 -4.87 -5.78 5.27
CA TYR A 46 -3.43 -5.50 5.22
C TYR A 46 -2.61 -6.77 5.46
N ALA A 47 -2.97 -7.57 6.47
CA ALA A 47 -2.30 -8.82 6.79
C ALA A 47 -2.43 -9.86 5.65
N ALA A 48 -3.62 -9.98 5.05
CA ALA A 48 -3.85 -10.88 3.92
C ALA A 48 -3.03 -10.48 2.68
N LEU A 49 -3.00 -9.18 2.34
CA LEU A 49 -2.18 -8.66 1.25
C LEU A 49 -0.68 -8.88 1.52
N LEU A 50 -0.22 -8.63 2.74
CA LEU A 50 1.17 -8.85 3.13
C LEU A 50 1.55 -10.33 3.01
N ALA A 51 0.70 -11.24 3.50
CA ALA A 51 0.93 -12.68 3.37
C ALA A 51 1.03 -13.10 1.89
N LEU A 52 0.17 -12.57 1.03
CA LEU A 52 0.23 -12.80 -0.42
C LEU A 52 1.54 -12.28 -1.03
N CYS A 53 1.94 -11.05 -0.71
CA CYS A 53 3.17 -10.46 -1.23
C CYS A 53 4.46 -11.14 -0.73
N GLN A 54 4.42 -11.77 0.45
CA GLN A 54 5.53 -12.58 0.97
C GLN A 54 5.56 -13.98 0.37
N PHE A 55 4.40 -14.50 -0.03
CA PHE A 55 4.30 -15.78 -0.72
C PHE A 55 4.81 -15.71 -2.16
N LEU A 56 4.54 -14.59 -2.86
CA LEU A 56 4.92 -14.39 -4.25
C LEU A 56 6.42 -14.05 -4.41
N PRO A 57 7.07 -14.55 -5.48
CA PRO A 57 8.46 -14.19 -5.75
C PRO A 57 8.59 -12.71 -6.09
N GLY A 58 9.57 -12.04 -5.47
CA GLY A 58 9.90 -10.65 -5.75
C GLY A 58 9.93 -9.76 -4.52
N PRO A 59 10.17 -8.45 -4.69
CA PRO A 59 10.27 -7.51 -3.57
C PRO A 59 8.89 -7.27 -2.94
N ALA A 60 8.66 -7.86 -1.76
CA ALA A 60 7.39 -7.76 -1.04
C ALA A 60 6.90 -6.32 -0.85
N SER A 61 7.80 -5.35 -0.62
CA SER A 61 7.43 -3.93 -0.47
C SER A 61 6.80 -3.33 -1.71
N SER A 62 7.35 -3.60 -2.91
CA SER A 62 6.80 -3.06 -4.17
C SER A 62 5.50 -3.77 -4.54
N GLN A 63 5.46 -5.09 -4.33
CA GLN A 63 4.24 -5.88 -4.51
C GLN A 63 3.12 -5.36 -3.59
N MET A 64 3.45 -5.05 -2.33
CA MET A 64 2.49 -4.53 -1.37
C MET A 64 1.92 -3.18 -1.81
N GLY A 65 2.77 -2.26 -2.29
CA GLY A 65 2.31 -0.97 -2.82
C GLY A 65 1.31 -1.13 -3.97
N MET A 66 1.65 -1.96 -4.97
CA MET A 66 0.76 -2.25 -6.10
C MET A 66 -0.54 -2.93 -5.66
N ALA A 67 -0.45 -3.87 -4.71
CA ALA A 67 -1.61 -4.61 -4.23
C ALA A 67 -2.57 -3.72 -3.43
N ILE A 68 -2.06 -2.83 -2.58
CA ILE A 68 -2.87 -1.81 -1.88
C ILE A 68 -3.51 -0.86 -2.90
N GLY A 69 -2.74 -0.35 -3.86
CA GLY A 69 -3.26 0.52 -4.91
C GLY A 69 -4.40 -0.15 -5.70
N HIS A 70 -4.20 -1.40 -6.09
CA HIS A 70 -5.21 -2.21 -6.76
C HIS A 70 -6.46 -2.43 -5.90
N HIS A 71 -6.29 -2.75 -4.62
CA HIS A 71 -7.40 -2.97 -3.69
C HIS A 71 -8.25 -1.72 -3.48
N LEU A 72 -7.64 -0.53 -3.50
CA LEU A 72 -8.33 0.73 -3.25
C LEU A 72 -9.03 1.33 -4.48
N ALA A 73 -8.43 1.23 -5.67
CA ALA A 73 -8.95 1.90 -6.87
C ALA A 73 -8.74 1.10 -8.17
N GLY A 74 -8.63 -0.23 -8.09
CA GLY A 74 -8.45 -1.13 -9.23
C GLY A 74 -7.14 -0.90 -9.98
N THR A 75 -7.09 -1.27 -11.26
CA THR A 75 -5.88 -1.16 -12.09
C THR A 75 -5.32 0.26 -12.16
N ARG A 76 -6.18 1.29 -12.07
CA ARG A 76 -5.74 2.69 -12.00
C ARG A 76 -5.06 3.02 -10.68
N GLY A 77 -5.54 2.46 -9.58
CA GLY A 77 -4.87 2.58 -8.27
C GLY A 77 -3.55 1.81 -8.20
N MET A 78 -3.44 0.69 -8.90
CA MET A 78 -2.18 -0.08 -8.99
C MET A 78 -1.06 0.71 -9.69
N LEU A 79 -1.42 1.51 -10.70
CA LEU A 79 -0.49 2.34 -11.50
C LEU A 79 -0.24 3.73 -10.89
N ALA A 80 -1.01 4.10 -9.87
CA ALA A 80 -0.95 5.38 -9.19
C ALA A 80 0.12 5.37 -8.09
#